data_AF-A0AAP0EM59-F1
#
_entry.id   AF-A0AAP0EM59-F1
#
_cell.length_a   1.000
_cell.length_b   1.000
_cell.length_c   1.000
_cell.angle_alpha   90.00
_cell.angle_beta   90.00
_cell.angle_gamma   90.00
#
_symmetry.space_group_name_H-M   'P 1'
#
loop_
_entity.id
_entity.type
_entity.pdbx_description
1 polymer ?
#
loop_
_entity_poly.entity_id
_entity_poly.type
_entity_poly.pdbx_seq_one_letter_code
_entity_poly.pdbx_strand_id
1 'polypeptide(L)'
;MLESFVDQYMPARKISTYRKQITIMKMKDDENFNESWDRFQRLTSSCPQQGYTQRGLLEYFYEVLNHFEQRVLYTLFGGSLFDVT
;
A
#
# COMPACT_ATOMS: atom_id res chain seq x y z
N MET A 1 8.94 -0.29 25.61
CA MET A 1 10.23 -1.00 25.77
C MET A 1 10.27 -2.28 24.94
N LEU A 2 9.31 -3.20 25.09
CA LEU A 2 9.21 -4.41 24.25
C LEU A 2 8.81 -4.14 22.79
N GLU A 3 7.82 -3.26 22.56
CA GLU A 3 7.41 -2.92 21.19
C GLU A 3 8.57 -2.29 20.42
N SER A 4 9.24 -1.30 21.02
CA SER A 4 10.45 -0.64 20.50
C SER A 4 11.57 -1.63 20.11
N PHE A 5 11.71 -2.72 20.87
CA PHE A 5 12.73 -3.75 20.63
C PHE A 5 12.34 -4.68 19.47
N VAL A 6 11.09 -5.13 19.43
CA VAL A 6 10.55 -5.87 18.26
C VAL A 6 10.63 -4.98 17.01
N ASP A 7 10.41 -3.68 17.20
CA ASP A 7 10.45 -2.68 16.14
C ASP A 7 11.86 -2.61 15.50
N GLN A 8 12.89 -2.61 16.34
CA GLN A 8 14.28 -2.45 15.94
C GLN A 8 14.93 -3.76 15.44
N TYR A 9 14.55 -4.92 15.99
CA TYR A 9 15.27 -6.19 15.78
C TYR A 9 14.49 -7.26 15.00
N MET A 10 13.20 -7.04 14.68
CA MET A 10 12.41 -7.97 13.87
C MET A 10 11.78 -7.32 12.62
N PRO A 11 12.61 -6.82 11.68
CA PRO A 11 12.13 -6.19 10.45
C PRO A 11 11.26 -7.13 9.60
N ALA A 12 11.51 -8.44 9.62
CA ALA A 12 10.68 -9.42 8.93
C ALA A 12 9.25 -9.53 9.49
N ARG A 13 9.09 -9.42 10.82
CA ARG A 13 7.76 -9.46 11.48
C ARG A 13 6.97 -8.18 11.22
N LYS A 14 7.66 -7.04 11.12
CA LYS A 14 7.04 -5.79 10.66
C LYS A 14 6.54 -5.92 9.23
N ILE A 15 7.40 -6.35 8.32
CA ILE A 15 7.05 -6.47 6.90
C ILE A 15 5.87 -7.42 6.73
N SER A 16 5.83 -8.56 7.43
CA SER A 16 4.69 -9.47 7.36
C SER A 16 3.40 -8.87 7.93
N THR A 17 3.49 -8.09 9.03
CA THR A 17 2.33 -7.40 9.61
C THR A 17 1.82 -6.29 8.69
N TYR A 18 2.71 -5.49 8.10
CA TYR A 18 2.35 -4.46 7.14
C TYR A 18 1.75 -5.04 5.86
N ARG A 19 2.32 -6.11 5.30
CA ARG A 19 1.71 -6.84 4.18
C ARG A 19 0.29 -7.29 4.53
N LYS A 20 0.09 -7.85 5.73
CA LYS A 20 -1.23 -8.29 6.19
C LYS A 20 -2.22 -7.10 6.31
N GLN A 21 -1.78 -5.97 6.84
CA GLN A 21 -2.63 -4.77 6.95
C GLN A 21 -2.94 -4.16 5.58
N ILE A 22 -1.98 -4.14 4.66
CA ILE A 22 -2.18 -3.71 3.27
C ILE A 22 -3.20 -4.63 2.56
N THR A 23 -3.08 -5.95 2.71
CA THR A 23 -4.02 -6.91 2.11
C THR A 23 -5.43 -6.80 2.69
N ILE A 24 -5.57 -6.48 3.97
CA ILE A 24 -6.87 -6.30 4.65
C ILE A 24 -7.45 -4.90 4.40
N MET A 25 -6.60 -3.93 4.05
CA MET A 25 -7.04 -2.59 3.70
C MET A 25 -7.90 -2.65 2.44
N LYS A 26 -9.04 -1.98 2.50
CA LYS A 26 -9.87 -1.67 1.34
C LYS A 26 -10.26 -0.21 1.42
N MET A 27 -10.29 0.45 0.27
CA MET A 27 -10.89 1.76 0.13
C MET A 27 -12.33 1.67 0.63
N LYS A 28 -12.71 2.53 1.57
CA LYS A 28 -14.09 2.55 2.08
C LYS A 28 -15.00 3.24 1.07
N ASP A 29 -16.30 2.98 1.16
CA ASP A 29 -17.29 3.57 0.26
C ASP A 29 -17.44 5.09 0.45
N ASP A 30 -17.13 5.60 1.64
CA ASP A 30 -17.16 7.03 1.99
C ASP A 30 -15.82 7.75 1.77
N GLU A 31 -14.74 7.01 1.49
CA GLU A 31 -13.41 7.57 1.27
C GLU A 31 -13.20 7.87 -0.22
N ASN A 32 -12.57 9.01 -0.51
CA ASN A 32 -12.09 9.30 -1.85
C ASN A 32 -10.68 8.72 -2.09
N PHE A 33 -10.22 8.78 -3.34
CA PHE A 33 -8.91 8.30 -3.76
C PHE A 33 -7.76 8.89 -2.92
N ASN A 34 -7.78 10.20 -2.69
CA ASN A 34 -6.71 10.91 -1.97
C ASN A 34 -6.66 10.51 -0.50
N GLU A 35 -7.82 10.37 0.16
CA GLU A 35 -7.90 9.92 1.55
C GLU A 35 -7.39 8.49 1.71
N SER A 36 -7.72 7.61 0.75
CA SER A 36 -7.21 6.24 0.71
C SER A 36 -5.70 6.20 0.47
N TRP A 37 -5.18 7.06 -0.41
CA TRP A 37 -3.75 7.20 -0.67
C TRP A 37 -2.99 7.71 0.57
N ASP A 38 -3.49 8.73 1.24
CA ASP A 38 -2.89 9.26 2.48
C ASP A 38 -2.82 8.18 3.57
N ARG A 39 -3.89 7.38 3.73
CA ARG A 39 -3.89 6.27 4.69
C ARG A 39 -2.86 5.20 4.32
N PHE A 40 -2.74 4.88 3.04
CA PHE A 40 -1.73 3.96 2.53
C PHE A 40 -0.30 4.48 2.76
N GLN A 41 -0.06 5.77 2.52
CA GLN A 41 1.23 6.41 2.78
C GLN A 41 1.58 6.42 4.28
N ARG A 42 0.62 6.68 5.16
CA ARG A 42 0.84 6.61 6.63
C ARG A 42 1.23 5.19 7.06
N LEU A 43 0.53 4.17 6.56
CA LEU A 43 0.85 2.76 6.83
C LEU A 43 2.24 2.36 6.34
N THR A 44 2.64 2.82 5.15
CA THR A 44 3.93 2.47 4.54
C THR A 44 5.10 3.29 5.10
N SER A 45 4.87 4.53 5.55
CA SER A 45 5.90 5.38 6.19
C SER A 45 6.46 4.80 7.50
N SER A 46 5.68 3.93 8.16
CA SER A 46 6.07 3.27 9.41
C SER A 46 6.87 1.97 9.18
N CYS A 47 7.05 1.55 7.92
CA CYS A 47 7.82 0.36 7.57
C CYS A 47 9.29 0.72 7.29
N PRO A 48 10.27 -0.06 7.79
CA PRO A 48 11.66 0.11 7.38
C PRO A 48 11.78 -0.02 5.86
N GLN A 49 12.40 1.00 5.23
CA GLN A 49 12.39 1.26 3.78
C GLN A 49 12.97 0.13 2.90
N GLN A 50 13.62 -0.87 3.47
CA GLN A 50 14.35 -1.92 2.72
C GLN A 50 13.47 -3.10 2.26
N GLY A 51 12.13 -3.03 2.38
CA GLY A 51 11.23 -4.16 2.14
C GLY A 51 10.32 -4.10 0.91
N TYR A 52 10.19 -2.95 0.23
CA TYR A 52 9.23 -2.76 -0.86
C TYR A 52 9.84 -2.00 -2.05
N THR A 53 9.54 -2.44 -3.26
CA THR A 53 9.81 -1.68 -4.49
C THR A 53 8.66 -0.70 -4.73
N GLN A 54 8.93 0.41 -5.40
CA GLN A 54 7.90 1.40 -5.77
C GLN A 54 6.77 0.76 -6.59
N ARG A 55 7.12 -0.16 -7.50
CA ARG A 55 6.17 -0.98 -8.25
C ARG A 55 5.29 -1.85 -7.34
N GLY A 56 5.89 -2.55 -6.38
CA GLY A 56 5.13 -3.38 -5.44
C GLY A 56 4.15 -2.57 -4.59
N LEU A 57 4.53 -1.35 -4.18
CA LEU A 57 3.61 -0.44 -3.47
C LEU A 57 2.43 0.00 -4.35
N LEU A 58 2.66 0.26 -5.64
CA LEU A 58 1.59 0.59 -6.59
C LEU A 58 0.66 -0.59 -6.84
N GLU A 59 1.21 -1.80 -7.00
CA GLU A 59 0.43 -3.05 -7.14
C GLU A 59 -0.45 -3.26 -5.90
N TYR A 60 0.12 -3.13 -4.70
CA TYR A 60 -0.64 -3.20 -3.46
C TYR A 60 -1.71 -2.12 -3.36
N PHE A 61 -1.39 -0.88 -3.74
CA PHE A 61 -2.37 0.19 -3.69
C PHE A 61 -3.52 -0.04 -4.69
N TYR A 62 -3.21 -0.54 -5.88
CA TYR A 62 -4.22 -0.90 -6.87
C TYR A 62 -5.20 -1.97 -6.35
N GLU A 63 -4.70 -2.97 -5.63
CA GLU A 63 -5.55 -4.04 -5.05
C GLU A 63 -6.49 -3.55 -3.94
N VAL A 64 -6.16 -2.45 -3.24
CA VAL A 64 -7.01 -1.91 -2.17
C VAL A 64 -8.09 -0.96 -2.69
N LEU A 65 -7.95 -0.44 -3.90
CA LEU A 65 -8.94 0.44 -4.52
C LEU A 65 -10.25 -0.28 -4.83
N ASN A 66 -11.35 0.48 -4.87
CA ASN A 66 -12.61 -0.02 -5.38
C ASN A 66 -12.56 -0.17 -6.92
N HIS A 67 -13.51 -0.91 -7.49
CA HIS A 67 -13.53 -1.18 -8.93
C HIS A 67 -13.65 0.07 -9.81
N PHE A 68 -14.29 1.12 -9.30
CA PHE A 68 -14.43 2.38 -10.03
C PHE A 68 -13.07 3.07 -10.19
N GLU A 69 -12.35 3.27 -9.08
CA GLU A 69 -11.02 3.89 -9.08
C GLU A 69 -9.99 3.06 -9.85
N GLN A 70 -10.04 1.73 -9.75
CA GLN A 70 -9.21 0.84 -10.56
C GLN A 70 -9.42 1.08 -12.06
N ARG A 71 -10.68 1.20 -12.51
CA ARG A 71 -11.00 1.45 -13.92
C ARG A 71 -10.57 2.83 -14.39
N VAL A 72 -10.73 3.84 -13.54
CA VAL A 72 -10.28 5.21 -13.82
C VAL A 72 -8.76 5.23 -14.01
N LEU A 73 -8.00 4.66 -13.06
CA LEU A 73 -6.55 4.54 -13.19
C LEU A 73 -6.16 3.78 -14.45
N TYR A 74 -6.70 2.58 -14.68
CA TYR A 74 -6.37 1.78 -15.85
C TYR A 74 -6.58 2.54 -17.16
N THR A 75 -7.63 3.36 -17.23
CA THR A 75 -7.93 4.22 -18.39
C THR A 75 -6.93 5.37 -18.53
N LEU A 76 -6.57 6.03 -17.42
CA LEU A 76 -5.58 7.11 -17.40
C LEU A 76 -4.19 6.63 -17.86
N PHE A 77 -3.81 5.40 -17.56
CA PHE A 77 -2.56 4.78 -18.00
C PHE A 77 -2.66 4.11 -19.38
N GLY A 78 -3.70 4.42 -20.17
CA GLY A 78 -3.83 3.91 -21.54
C GLY A 78 -3.96 2.38 -21.62
N GLY A 79 -4.42 1.74 -20.55
CA GLY A 79 -4.51 0.30 -20.43
C GLY A 79 -3.22 -0.40 -20.02
N SER A 80 -2.15 0.34 -19.66
CA SER A 80 -0.93 -0.27 -19.13
C SER A 80 -0.43 0.42 -17.85
N LEU A 81 -1.06 0.08 -16.73
CA LEU A 81 -0.74 0.59 -15.39
C LEU A 81 0.66 0.17 -14.91
N PHE A 82 1.19 -0.94 -15.42
CA PHE A 82 2.44 -1.56 -14.94
C PHE A 82 3.57 -1.60 -15.99
N ASP A 83 3.42 -0.92 -17.13
CA ASP A 83 4.43 -0.85 -18.21
C ASP A 83 5.43 0.30 -18.09
N VAL A 84 5.26 1.18 -17.11
CA VAL A 84 6.08 2.39 -17.02
C VAL A 84 7.51 1.98 -16.65
N THR A 85 8.35 1.82 -17.68
CA THR A 85 9.77 1.46 -17.67
C THR A 85 10.60 2.66 -18.09
#